data_AF-A0A843SV83-F1
#
_entry.id   AF-A0A843SV83-F1
#
_cell.length_a   1.000
_cell.length_b   1.000
_cell.length_c   1.000
_cell.angle_alpha   90.00
_cell.angle_beta   90.00
_cell.angle_gamma   90.00
#
_symmetry.space_group_name_H-M   'P 1'
#
loop_
_entity.id
_entity.type
_entity.pdbx_description
1 polymer ?
#
loop_
_entity_poly.entity_id
_entity_poly.type
_entity_poly.pdbx_seq_one_letter_code
_entity_poly.pdbx_strand_id
1 'polypeptide(L)'
;MIGRAGMLALAVVAVGAAGGDRLGAQARATDAAGLRARIEQRFEVLPLREGLALRPRDPLRGVRSVEIAGGIIAVDGSLTSGAELRDKLGADADLILQLSYLPDAERRSLFADRAAPQPAPAASIPTPAPPDQPSVQPEPDSTRDNTNGTPTRRSRRGGGDRVRVGGRVTVTADEVVDGDVVAIGGGANVDGEVRGDVVSVGGGLTLGPRAIVQNNVVVVGGPLRRDPGARIGGEIQEIGIGAIDFGRWDWSMNPLSMWGGAMVGSAFALVGTLARVAILCLLAALVVLLGREYVEQAAARAAVEPLKAGAIGLLAQLLFLPVLIITIVVMVITIVGIPLLILIPFMILGLALIGLVGFTAVAYRVGLHLALRIGWSTDNPYLTTVGGILVLLSPALLARIVGLSGFPIFPVTGILVFTGVMIEYLAWTIGFGSMALLRFSRPRPPLPGAIVTTAS
;
A
#
# COMPACT_ATOMS: atom_id res chain seq x y z
N MET A 1 51.23 -55.71 -33.19
CA MET A 1 52.45 -55.63 -32.36
C MET A 1 53.21 -54.37 -32.80
N ILE A 2 52.78 -53.16 -32.42
CA ILE A 2 53.00 -52.47 -31.13
C ILE A 2 54.49 -52.34 -30.79
N GLY A 3 54.98 -51.09 -30.76
CA GLY A 3 56.09 -50.66 -29.90
C GLY A 3 57.39 -50.28 -30.60
N ARG A 4 57.50 -49.04 -31.09
CA ARG A 4 58.79 -48.35 -31.23
C ARG A 4 58.66 -46.96 -30.62
N ALA A 5 59.76 -46.50 -30.02
CA ALA A 5 60.02 -45.20 -29.40
C ALA A 5 59.69 -45.09 -27.91
N GLY A 6 60.58 -45.69 -27.10
CA GLY A 6 60.84 -45.26 -25.74
C GLY A 6 62.24 -44.68 -25.65
N MET A 7 62.35 -43.54 -24.97
CA MET A 7 63.53 -43.09 -24.23
C MET A 7 64.60 -42.31 -25.01
N LEU A 8 64.41 -41.00 -25.12
CA LEU A 8 65.45 -39.98 -24.87
C LEU A 8 64.83 -38.58 -24.89
N ALA A 9 64.80 -37.93 -23.73
CA ALA A 9 64.87 -36.48 -23.47
C ALA A 9 64.04 -36.09 -22.24
N LEU A 10 64.54 -36.46 -21.05
CA LEU A 10 64.23 -35.80 -19.79
C LEU A 10 65.42 -34.90 -19.47
N ALA A 11 65.30 -33.59 -19.69
CA ALA A 11 65.98 -32.50 -18.97
C ALA A 11 65.88 -31.21 -19.80
N VAL A 12 64.90 -30.36 -19.51
CA VAL A 12 65.00 -28.92 -19.19
C VAL A 12 63.58 -28.47 -18.85
N VAL A 13 63.21 -28.63 -17.58
CA VAL A 13 62.17 -27.85 -16.92
C VAL A 13 62.87 -27.13 -15.79
N ALA A 14 62.77 -25.80 -15.77
CA ALA A 14 62.78 -24.92 -14.58
C ALA A 14 63.41 -23.54 -14.81
N VAL A 15 63.02 -22.79 -15.85
CA VAL A 15 63.00 -21.31 -15.77
C VAL A 15 61.86 -20.81 -16.65
N GLY A 16 60.72 -20.45 -16.07
CA GLY A 16 59.60 -19.92 -16.85
C GLY A 16 58.30 -19.65 -16.09
N ALA A 17 58.13 -20.18 -14.87
CA ALA A 17 56.86 -20.04 -14.14
C ALA A 17 56.76 -18.79 -13.24
N ALA A 18 57.86 -18.06 -12.97
CA ALA A 18 57.81 -16.87 -12.10
C ALA A 18 57.78 -15.53 -12.87
N GLY A 19 57.99 -15.54 -14.19
CA GLY A 19 57.99 -14.33 -15.03
C GLY A 19 56.61 -13.98 -15.58
N GLY A 20 55.80 -14.98 -15.93
CA GLY A 20 54.47 -14.79 -16.51
C GLY A 20 53.47 -14.15 -15.55
N ASP A 21 53.45 -14.59 -14.28
CA ASP A 21 52.56 -14.03 -13.26
C ASP A 21 52.96 -12.60 -12.89
N ARG A 22 54.26 -12.30 -12.84
CA ARG A 22 54.73 -10.94 -12.57
C ARG A 22 54.45 -9.99 -13.72
N LEU A 23 54.60 -10.42 -14.97
CA LEU A 23 54.25 -9.62 -16.14
C LEU A 23 52.74 -9.38 -16.25
N GLY A 24 51.91 -10.40 -15.96
CA GLY A 24 50.45 -10.27 -15.93
C GLY A 24 49.95 -9.41 -14.77
N ALA A 25 50.57 -9.52 -13.59
CA ALA A 25 50.27 -8.66 -12.45
C ALA A 25 50.72 -7.21 -12.67
N GLN A 26 51.90 -7.00 -13.28
CA GLN A 26 52.41 -5.67 -13.60
C GLN A 26 51.56 -4.98 -14.69
N ALA A 27 51.13 -5.72 -15.71
CA ALA A 27 50.22 -5.22 -16.74
C ALA A 27 48.86 -4.83 -16.14
N ARG A 28 48.23 -5.71 -15.33
CA ARG A 28 46.97 -5.37 -14.63
C ARG A 28 47.11 -4.18 -13.68
N ALA A 29 48.21 -4.08 -12.95
CA ALA A 29 48.47 -2.95 -12.06
C ALA A 29 48.62 -1.64 -12.84
N THR A 30 49.26 -1.68 -14.02
CA THR A 30 49.41 -0.52 -14.90
C THR A 30 48.06 -0.09 -15.51
N ASP A 31 47.24 -1.06 -15.92
CA ASP A 31 45.90 -0.81 -16.45
C ASP A 31 44.96 -0.24 -15.38
N ALA A 32 45.03 -0.76 -14.15
CA ALA A 32 44.22 -0.29 -13.04
C ALA A 32 44.64 1.11 -12.55
N ALA A 33 45.95 1.41 -12.54
CA ALA A 33 46.46 2.75 -12.25
C ALA A 33 46.05 3.77 -13.33
N GLY A 34 46.08 3.37 -14.61
CA GLY A 34 45.60 4.18 -15.72
C GLY A 34 44.09 4.47 -15.65
N LEU A 35 43.29 3.47 -15.25
CA LEU A 35 41.85 3.62 -15.06
C LEU A 35 41.54 4.55 -13.87
N ARG A 36 42.24 4.37 -12.74
CA ARG A 36 42.11 5.24 -11.55
C ARG A 36 42.34 6.71 -11.89
N ALA A 37 43.45 7.03 -12.56
CA ALA A 37 43.81 8.41 -12.91
C ALA A 37 42.75 9.08 -13.81
N ARG A 38 42.20 8.35 -14.79
CA ARG A 38 41.15 8.86 -15.69
C ARG A 38 39.83 9.12 -14.98
N ILE A 39 39.50 8.31 -13.97
CA ILE A 39 38.28 8.48 -13.17
C ILE A 39 38.44 9.66 -12.21
N GLU A 40 39.55 9.74 -11.48
CA GLU A 40 39.82 10.84 -10.53
C GLU A 40 39.91 12.22 -11.19
N GLN A 41 40.34 12.26 -12.46
CA GLN A 41 40.40 13.49 -13.25
C GLN A 41 39.01 14.11 -13.50
N ARG A 42 37.97 13.28 -13.62
CA ARG A 42 36.62 13.71 -14.05
C ARG A 42 35.57 13.58 -12.95
N PHE A 43 35.82 12.70 -11.99
CA PHE A 43 34.92 12.40 -10.88
C PHE A 43 35.68 12.49 -9.56
N GLU A 44 35.03 13.11 -8.58
CA GLU A 44 35.41 13.00 -7.18
C GLU A 44 34.86 11.68 -6.62
N VAL A 45 35.75 10.89 -6.03
CA VAL A 45 35.44 9.53 -5.58
C VAL A 45 35.25 9.51 -4.06
N LEU A 46 34.08 9.05 -3.62
CA LEU A 46 33.70 8.90 -2.21
C LEU A 46 33.48 7.41 -1.89
N PRO A 47 34.34 6.79 -1.08
CA PRO A 47 34.16 5.38 -0.70
C PRO A 47 32.95 5.23 0.24
N LEU A 48 32.07 4.28 -0.07
CA LEU A 48 30.92 3.90 0.75
C LEU A 48 31.16 2.53 1.40
N ARG A 49 30.42 2.23 2.47
CA ARG A 49 30.50 0.93 3.18
C ARG A 49 30.26 -0.26 2.23
N GLU A 50 29.33 -0.10 1.28
CA GLU A 50 28.93 -1.17 0.36
C GLU A 50 29.19 -0.83 -1.12
N GLY A 51 29.98 0.20 -1.43
CA GLY A 51 30.23 0.61 -2.82
C GLY A 51 31.09 1.85 -2.98
N LEU A 52 30.97 2.52 -4.12
CA LEU A 52 31.65 3.77 -4.45
C LEU A 52 30.66 4.79 -5.01
N ALA A 53 30.68 6.00 -4.48
CA ALA A 53 29.96 7.14 -5.03
C ALA A 53 30.93 8.01 -5.83
N LEU A 54 30.56 8.31 -7.07
CA LEU A 54 31.30 9.16 -8.00
C LEU A 54 30.49 10.44 -8.21
N ARG A 55 31.07 11.57 -7.85
CA ARG A 55 30.49 12.88 -8.08
C ARG A 55 31.21 13.54 -9.26
N PRO A 56 30.53 13.93 -10.35
CA PRO A 56 31.14 14.69 -11.42
C PRO A 56 31.80 15.98 -10.89
N ARG A 57 33.06 16.24 -11.26
CA ARG A 57 33.73 17.50 -10.89
C ARG A 57 33.16 18.69 -11.66
N ASP A 58 32.78 18.45 -12.91
CA ASP A 58 32.03 19.39 -13.74
C ASP A 58 30.58 18.90 -13.88
N PRO A 59 29.57 19.79 -13.96
CA PRO A 59 28.17 19.40 -14.12
C PRO A 59 27.93 18.74 -15.49
N LEU A 60 28.12 17.42 -15.55
CA LEU A 60 27.91 16.60 -16.73
C LEU A 60 26.42 16.35 -16.94
N ARG A 61 25.81 17.05 -17.91
CA ARG A 61 24.44 16.78 -18.43
C ARG A 61 23.37 16.57 -17.34
N GLY A 62 23.47 17.33 -16.24
CA GLY A 62 22.49 17.28 -15.14
C GLY A 62 22.66 16.12 -14.13
N VAL A 63 23.68 15.28 -14.28
CA VAL A 63 24.01 14.21 -13.33
C VAL A 63 24.76 14.78 -12.13
N ARG A 64 24.30 14.49 -10.90
CA ARG A 64 24.89 14.98 -9.65
C ARG A 64 25.70 13.92 -8.92
N SER A 65 25.27 12.66 -8.97
CA SER A 65 26.01 11.54 -8.40
C SER A 65 25.78 10.25 -9.18
N VAL A 66 26.81 9.41 -9.23
CA VAL A 66 26.73 8.04 -9.74
C VAL A 66 27.21 7.10 -8.64
N GLU A 67 26.37 6.18 -8.21
CA GLU A 67 26.67 5.21 -7.15
C GLU A 67 26.83 3.82 -7.76
N ILE A 68 27.87 3.11 -7.33
CA ILE A 68 28.16 1.75 -7.78
C ILE A 68 28.30 0.85 -6.55
N ALA A 69 27.33 -0.03 -6.32
CA ALA A 69 27.28 -0.94 -5.18
C ALA A 69 26.68 -2.29 -5.61
N GLY A 70 27.30 -3.40 -5.23
CA GLY A 70 26.75 -4.75 -5.45
C GLY A 70 26.48 -5.09 -6.91
N GLY A 71 27.29 -4.58 -7.85
CA GLY A 71 27.12 -4.78 -9.29
C GLY A 71 26.00 -3.95 -9.94
N ILE A 72 25.43 -3.01 -9.20
CA ILE A 72 24.34 -2.13 -9.64
C ILE A 72 24.88 -0.70 -9.78
N ILE A 73 24.45 0.00 -10.84
CA ILE A 73 24.78 1.41 -11.07
C ILE A 73 23.51 2.24 -10.87
N ALA A 74 23.57 3.23 -9.98
CA ALA A 74 22.52 4.21 -9.78
C ALA A 74 23.02 5.61 -10.15
N VAL A 75 22.20 6.39 -10.84
CA VAL A 75 22.48 7.79 -11.20
C VAL A 75 21.46 8.65 -10.47
N ASP A 76 21.91 9.57 -9.62
CA ASP A 76 21.07 10.43 -8.76
C ASP A 76 20.05 9.64 -7.91
N GLY A 77 20.45 8.45 -7.45
CA GLY A 77 19.59 7.54 -6.67
C GLY A 77 18.63 6.67 -7.51
N SER A 78 18.64 6.79 -8.84
CA SER A 78 17.85 5.93 -9.74
C SER A 78 18.70 4.83 -10.35
N LEU A 79 18.26 3.58 -10.17
CA LEU A 79 18.82 2.41 -10.86
C LEU A 79 18.86 2.66 -12.37
N THR A 80 20.02 2.50 -12.98
CA THR A 80 20.23 2.82 -14.40
C THR A 80 20.95 1.68 -15.10
N SER A 81 20.45 1.26 -16.26
CA SER A 81 21.10 0.24 -17.08
C SER A 81 22.33 0.78 -17.81
N GLY A 82 23.25 -0.09 -18.24
CA GLY A 82 24.46 0.36 -18.94
C GLY A 82 24.18 1.11 -20.25
N ALA A 83 23.07 0.83 -20.93
CA ALA A 83 22.64 1.56 -22.12
C ALA A 83 22.16 2.98 -21.77
N GLU A 84 21.32 3.12 -20.74
CA GLU A 84 20.84 4.42 -20.27
C GLU A 84 21.97 5.27 -19.65
N LEU A 85 22.96 4.63 -19.04
CA LEU A 85 24.16 5.28 -18.54
C LEU A 85 24.96 5.93 -19.69
N ARG A 86 25.06 5.24 -20.84
CA ARG A 86 25.74 5.74 -22.04
C ARG A 86 25.00 6.89 -22.70
N ASP A 87 23.67 6.88 -22.68
CA ASP A 87 22.86 8.02 -23.14
C ASP A 87 23.06 9.26 -22.25
N LYS A 88 23.11 9.06 -20.92
CA LYS A 88 23.23 10.16 -19.94
C LYS A 88 24.65 10.72 -19.81
N LEU A 89 25.67 9.87 -19.73
CA LEU A 89 27.06 10.25 -19.49
C LEU A 89 27.95 10.24 -20.74
N GLY A 90 27.44 9.76 -21.87
CA GLY A 90 28.18 9.74 -23.14
C GLY A 90 29.49 8.95 -23.04
N ALA A 91 30.60 9.57 -23.46
CA ALA A 91 31.93 8.97 -23.45
C ALA A 91 32.42 8.55 -22.05
N ASP A 92 31.81 9.08 -20.99
CA ASP A 92 32.25 8.86 -19.60
C ASP A 92 31.61 7.61 -19.00
N ALA A 93 30.52 7.14 -19.62
CA ALA A 93 29.85 5.91 -19.23
C ALA A 93 30.76 4.69 -19.38
N ASP A 94 31.66 4.68 -20.36
CA ASP A 94 32.57 3.55 -20.58
C ASP A 94 33.59 3.40 -19.45
N LEU A 95 34.01 4.50 -18.83
CA LEU A 95 34.88 4.49 -17.65
C LEU A 95 34.14 3.93 -16.42
N ILE A 96 32.88 4.33 -16.24
CA ILE A 96 32.04 3.87 -15.14
C ILE A 96 31.66 2.38 -15.32
N LEU A 97 31.41 1.94 -16.56
CA LEU A 97 31.15 0.54 -16.89
C LEU A 97 32.38 -0.32 -16.63
N GLN A 98 33.57 0.09 -17.08
CA GLN A 98 34.82 -0.61 -16.76
C GLN A 98 35.03 -0.72 -15.24
N LEU A 99 34.71 0.35 -14.50
CA LEU A 99 34.76 0.32 -13.05
C LEU A 99 33.73 -0.64 -12.44
N SER A 100 32.52 -0.74 -13.01
CA SER A 100 31.45 -1.61 -12.52
C SER A 100 31.75 -3.11 -12.68
N TYR A 101 32.57 -3.48 -13.66
CA TYR A 101 33.00 -4.87 -13.87
C TYR A 101 34.08 -5.33 -12.88
N LEU A 102 34.77 -4.41 -12.19
CA LEU A 102 35.72 -4.75 -11.14
C LEU A 102 34.98 -5.24 -9.88
N PRO A 103 35.47 -6.30 -9.19
CA PRO A 103 34.93 -6.74 -7.91
C PRO A 103 34.96 -5.61 -6.87
N ASP A 104 33.96 -5.53 -5.99
CA ASP A 104 33.83 -4.43 -5.03
C ASP A 104 35.04 -4.30 -4.09
N ALA A 105 35.71 -5.42 -3.76
CA ALA A 105 36.93 -5.42 -2.94
C ALA A 105 38.13 -4.77 -3.66
N GLU A 106 38.29 -5.07 -4.95
CA GLU A 106 39.35 -4.51 -5.81
C GLU A 106 39.05 -3.04 -6.14
N ARG A 107 37.78 -2.72 -6.39
CA ARG A 107 37.34 -1.33 -6.60
C ARG A 107 37.65 -0.47 -5.37
N ARG A 108 37.40 -0.97 -4.16
CA ARG A 108 37.73 -0.23 -2.92
C ARG A 108 39.23 -0.08 -2.73
N SER A 109 40.02 -1.13 -2.93
CA SER A 109 41.48 -1.04 -2.77
C SER A 109 42.11 -0.05 -3.76
N LEU A 110 41.56 0.09 -4.97
CA LEU A 110 42.00 1.06 -5.96
C LEU A 110 41.88 2.52 -5.51
N PHE A 111 40.92 2.85 -4.62
CA PHE A 111 40.69 4.22 -4.14
C PHE A 111 40.87 4.38 -2.61
N ALA A 112 41.30 3.32 -1.91
CA ALA A 112 41.47 3.32 -0.45
C ALA A 112 42.66 4.18 0.03
N ASP A 113 43.68 4.39 -0.82
CA ASP A 113 44.92 5.10 -0.45
C ASP A 113 44.74 6.58 -0.03
N ARG A 114 43.52 7.13 -0.15
CA ARG A 114 43.21 8.53 0.24
C ARG A 114 42.17 8.64 1.35
N ALA A 115 41.66 7.54 1.92
CA ALA A 115 40.65 7.59 2.98
C ALA A 115 41.23 7.97 4.37
N ALA A 116 41.86 9.16 4.45
CA ALA A 116 42.07 10.06 5.60
C ALA A 116 42.78 9.55 6.89
N PRO A 117 43.35 10.46 7.72
CA PRO A 117 44.15 10.14 8.91
C PRO A 117 43.36 9.35 9.96
N GLN A 118 44.05 8.38 10.55
CA GLN A 118 43.57 7.50 11.60
C GLN A 118 43.02 8.30 12.80
N PRO A 119 41.76 8.09 13.23
CA PRO A 119 41.30 8.61 14.51
C PRO A 119 41.98 7.81 15.63
N ALA A 120 42.61 8.51 16.55
CA ALA A 120 43.11 7.96 17.81
C ALA A 120 42.00 7.22 18.57
N PRO A 121 42.33 6.24 19.43
CA PRO A 121 41.32 5.47 20.17
C PRO A 121 40.64 6.37 21.21
N ALA A 122 39.37 6.68 20.98
CA ALA A 122 38.54 7.40 21.96
C ALA A 122 38.09 6.44 23.06
N ALA A 123 38.37 6.85 24.29
CA ALA A 123 38.03 6.18 25.54
C ALA A 123 36.52 5.90 25.70
N SER A 124 36.23 4.82 26.42
CA SER A 124 34.92 4.43 26.91
C SER A 124 34.24 5.52 27.74
N ILE A 125 33.04 5.93 27.34
CA ILE A 125 32.12 6.72 28.17
C ILE A 125 31.06 5.76 28.75
N PRO A 126 30.76 5.77 30.06
CA PRO A 126 29.81 4.86 30.67
C PRO A 126 28.34 5.27 30.46
N THR A 127 27.49 4.26 30.35
CA THR A 127 26.01 4.30 30.26
C THR A 127 25.37 4.96 31.49
N PRO A 128 24.37 5.86 31.35
CA PRO A 128 23.56 6.32 32.48
C PRO A 128 22.44 5.32 32.83
N ALA A 129 22.20 5.13 34.12
CA ALA A 129 21.19 4.26 34.71
C ALA A 129 19.74 4.81 34.55
N PRO A 130 18.71 3.95 34.67
CA PRO A 130 17.29 4.34 34.56
C PRO A 130 16.82 5.12 35.80
N PRO A 131 15.88 6.09 35.67
CA PRO A 131 15.30 6.76 36.83
C PRO A 131 14.24 5.91 37.54
N ASP A 132 14.28 5.99 38.88
CA ASP A 132 13.44 5.32 39.86
C ASP A 132 11.94 5.69 39.75
N GLN A 133 11.08 4.69 39.96
CA GLN A 133 9.64 4.85 40.17
C GLN A 133 9.37 5.30 41.62
N PRO A 134 8.52 6.32 41.87
CA PRO A 134 8.04 6.61 43.21
C PRO A 134 6.92 5.66 43.63
N SER A 135 7.08 5.15 44.84
CA SER A 135 6.21 4.28 45.61
C SER A 135 4.79 4.83 45.82
N VAL A 136 3.80 3.93 45.66
CA VAL A 136 2.40 4.10 46.05
C VAL A 136 2.30 4.20 47.58
N GLN A 137 1.68 5.27 48.08
CA GLN A 137 1.23 5.40 49.48
C GLN A 137 -0.31 5.32 49.55
N PRO A 138 -0.88 4.87 50.68
CA PRO A 138 -2.27 4.42 50.77
C PRO A 138 -3.27 5.56 51.03
N GLU A 139 -4.48 5.29 50.57
CA GLU A 139 -5.78 5.95 50.82
C GLU A 139 -6.01 6.35 52.30
N PRO A 140 -6.52 7.56 52.58
CA PRO A 140 -7.14 7.87 53.87
C PRO A 140 -8.67 7.99 53.77
N ASP A 141 -9.31 7.12 54.54
CA ASP A 141 -10.54 7.25 55.33
C ASP A 141 -11.55 8.37 55.05
N SER A 142 -12.77 7.91 54.77
CA SER A 142 -14.01 8.64 54.97
C SER A 142 -14.16 9.08 56.44
N THR A 143 -14.03 10.38 56.69
CA THR A 143 -14.54 10.99 57.92
C THR A 143 -15.92 11.61 57.66
N ARG A 144 -16.91 11.02 58.34
CA ARG A 144 -18.21 11.63 58.61
C ARG A 144 -17.97 12.96 59.31
N ASP A 145 -18.65 14.02 58.87
CA ASP A 145 -19.00 15.10 59.77
C ASP A 145 -20.47 15.48 59.63
N ASN A 146 -21.14 15.45 60.78
CA ASN A 146 -22.52 15.81 60.97
C ASN A 146 -22.58 17.30 61.26
N THR A 147 -23.26 18.08 60.42
CA THR A 147 -23.82 19.36 60.90
C THR A 147 -25.28 19.45 60.54
N ASN A 148 -26.09 19.44 61.60
CA ASN A 148 -27.50 19.82 61.58
C ASN A 148 -27.63 21.25 61.03
N GLY A 149 -28.34 21.36 59.92
CA GLY A 149 -28.79 22.64 59.37
C GLY A 149 -30.08 22.40 58.58
N THR A 150 -31.22 22.71 59.19
CA THR A 150 -32.53 22.72 58.54
C THR A 150 -32.47 23.54 57.24
N PRO A 151 -32.74 22.98 56.05
CA PRO A 151 -32.75 23.78 54.84
C PRO A 151 -34.04 24.59 54.82
N THR A 152 -33.91 25.88 55.15
CA THR A 152 -34.95 26.85 54.83
C THR A 152 -35.10 26.91 53.31
N ARG A 153 -36.33 26.63 52.88
CA ARG A 153 -36.83 26.68 51.50
C ARG A 153 -36.59 28.07 50.89
N ARG A 154 -35.43 28.25 50.25
CA ARG A 154 -35.17 29.36 49.33
C ARG A 154 -34.80 28.73 47.99
N SER A 155 -35.71 28.84 47.02
CA SER A 155 -35.43 28.50 45.62
C SER A 155 -34.19 29.29 45.19
N ARG A 156 -33.12 28.58 44.82
CA ARG A 156 -31.95 29.20 44.20
C ARG A 156 -32.39 29.62 42.80
N ARG A 157 -32.74 30.89 42.65
CA ARG A 157 -33.04 31.51 41.37
C ARG A 157 -31.71 31.63 40.62
N GLY A 158 -31.44 30.70 39.71
CA GLY A 158 -30.30 30.76 38.80
C GLY A 158 -30.63 31.74 37.69
N GLY A 159 -30.04 32.93 37.73
CA GLY A 159 -30.29 33.95 36.72
C GLY A 159 -29.51 33.68 35.44
N GLY A 160 -30.22 33.42 34.34
CA GLY A 160 -29.71 33.39 32.97
C GLY A 160 -29.52 32.02 32.34
N ASP A 161 -29.15 32.04 31.06
CA ASP A 161 -28.88 30.86 30.24
C ASP A 161 -27.69 30.05 30.78
N ARG A 162 -27.80 28.73 30.71
CA ARG A 162 -26.81 27.78 31.21
C ARG A 162 -26.29 26.91 30.07
N VAL A 163 -25.14 27.30 29.53
CA VAL A 163 -24.45 26.58 28.45
C VAL A 163 -23.25 25.81 29.01
N ARG A 164 -23.14 24.51 28.70
CA ARG A 164 -21.92 23.72 28.96
C ARG A 164 -21.49 22.92 27.74
N VAL A 165 -20.19 22.94 27.47
CA VAL A 165 -19.54 22.20 26.38
C VAL A 165 -18.66 21.11 26.97
N GLY A 166 -18.82 19.86 26.51
CA GLY A 166 -18.05 18.68 26.93
C GLY A 166 -18.39 18.15 28.33
N GLY A 167 -19.40 18.69 29.01
CA GLY A 167 -19.77 18.33 30.37
C GLY A 167 -21.28 18.21 30.57
N ARG A 168 -21.69 17.58 31.67
CA ARG A 168 -23.12 17.40 32.01
C ARG A 168 -23.70 18.64 32.68
N VAL A 169 -24.92 19.02 32.32
CA VAL A 169 -25.72 20.02 33.05
C VAL A 169 -26.73 19.30 33.93
N THR A 170 -26.83 19.70 35.20
CA THR A 170 -27.84 19.19 36.14
C THR A 170 -28.62 20.37 36.73
N VAL A 171 -29.94 20.34 36.59
CA VAL A 171 -30.89 21.26 37.22
C VAL A 171 -31.65 20.47 38.28
N THR A 172 -31.50 20.82 39.55
CA THR A 172 -32.15 20.08 40.63
C THR A 172 -33.60 20.52 40.84
N ALA A 173 -34.40 19.70 41.54
CA ALA A 173 -35.83 19.96 41.70
C ALA A 173 -36.22 21.22 42.48
N ASP A 174 -35.27 21.87 43.17
CA ASP A 174 -35.47 23.13 43.90
C ASP A 174 -34.87 24.34 43.16
N GLU A 175 -34.39 24.10 41.93
CA GLU A 175 -33.74 25.09 41.07
C GLU A 175 -34.72 25.57 39.98
N VAL A 176 -34.71 26.90 39.75
CA VAL A 176 -35.45 27.53 38.66
C VAL A 176 -34.43 28.28 37.80
N VAL A 177 -34.38 27.90 36.51
CA VAL A 177 -33.53 28.53 35.49
C VAL A 177 -34.40 29.48 34.66
N ASP A 178 -34.07 30.77 34.71
CA ASP A 178 -34.78 31.86 34.03
C ASP A 178 -34.16 32.12 32.62
N GLY A 179 -33.97 31.05 31.84
CA GLY A 179 -33.27 31.06 30.55
C GLY A 179 -33.13 29.66 29.96
N ASP A 180 -32.29 29.52 28.94
CA ASP A 180 -32.07 28.29 28.19
C ASP A 180 -31.04 27.36 28.86
N VAL A 181 -31.22 26.04 28.74
CA VAL A 181 -30.26 25.03 29.20
C VAL A 181 -29.69 24.31 27.98
N VAL A 182 -28.41 24.53 27.70
CA VAL A 182 -27.74 23.96 26.52
C VAL A 182 -26.54 23.11 26.92
N ALA A 183 -26.55 21.84 26.51
CA ALA A 183 -25.44 20.90 26.70
C ALA A 183 -24.92 20.42 25.34
N ILE A 184 -23.63 20.65 25.04
CA ILE A 184 -23.00 20.26 23.77
C ILE A 184 -21.92 19.22 24.06
N GLY A 185 -22.02 18.01 23.51
CA GLY A 185 -21.08 16.92 23.73
C GLY A 185 -21.13 16.31 25.15
N GLY A 186 -22.15 16.65 25.93
CA GLY A 186 -22.43 16.14 27.27
C GLY A 186 -23.95 16.02 27.49
N GLY A 187 -24.37 15.26 28.50
CA GLY A 187 -25.80 15.07 28.78
C GLY A 187 -26.42 16.19 29.61
N ALA A 188 -27.76 16.18 29.73
CA ALA A 188 -28.49 17.08 30.62
C ALA A 188 -29.46 16.29 31.52
N ASN A 189 -29.51 16.62 32.81
CA ASN A 189 -30.49 16.07 33.75
C ASN A 189 -31.29 17.22 34.37
N VAL A 190 -32.59 17.25 34.12
CA VAL A 190 -33.48 18.32 34.58
C VAL A 190 -34.54 17.72 35.47
N ASP A 191 -34.52 18.12 36.74
CA ASP A 191 -35.53 17.75 37.75
C ASP A 191 -36.30 18.98 38.26
N GLY A 192 -35.88 20.20 37.91
CA GLY A 192 -36.46 21.48 38.32
C GLY A 192 -37.21 22.21 37.20
N GLU A 193 -37.37 23.54 37.35
CA GLU A 193 -38.09 24.38 36.40
C GLU A 193 -37.10 25.10 35.46
N VAL A 194 -37.32 24.98 34.15
CA VAL A 194 -36.60 25.71 33.09
C VAL A 194 -37.62 26.52 32.32
N ARG A 195 -37.42 27.84 32.28
CA ARG A 195 -38.34 28.77 31.62
C ARG A 195 -38.04 28.97 30.13
N GLY A 196 -36.81 28.71 29.72
CA GLY A 196 -36.39 28.70 28.32
C GLY A 196 -36.45 27.30 27.68
N ASP A 197 -35.64 27.13 26.63
CA ASP A 197 -35.49 25.88 25.89
C ASP A 197 -34.45 24.96 26.56
N VAL A 198 -34.63 23.65 26.40
CA VAL A 198 -33.63 22.65 26.82
C VAL A 198 -33.06 21.97 25.59
N VAL A 199 -31.77 22.19 25.33
CA VAL A 199 -31.08 21.68 24.14
C VAL A 199 -29.92 20.75 24.54
N SER A 200 -29.91 19.53 24.02
CA SER A 200 -28.83 18.56 24.20
C SER A 200 -28.30 18.08 22.85
N VAL A 201 -27.04 18.35 22.54
CA VAL A 201 -26.39 18.00 21.26
C VAL A 201 -25.34 16.92 21.50
N GLY A 202 -25.54 15.72 20.95
CA GLY A 202 -24.63 14.58 21.04
C GLY A 202 -24.60 13.88 22.40
N GLY A 203 -25.50 14.24 23.32
CA GLY A 203 -25.63 13.66 24.66
C GLY A 203 -27.07 13.37 25.02
N GLY A 204 -27.29 12.48 26.00
CA GLY A 204 -28.64 12.13 26.47
C GLY A 204 -29.26 13.20 27.37
N LEU A 205 -30.57 13.41 27.24
CA LEU A 205 -31.37 14.30 28.08
C LEU A 205 -32.33 13.48 28.96
N THR A 206 -32.27 13.68 30.27
CA THR A 206 -33.20 13.07 31.24
C THR A 206 -34.05 14.16 31.89
N LEU A 207 -35.37 14.01 31.80
CA LEU A 207 -36.35 14.83 32.50
C LEU A 207 -36.97 14.00 33.62
N GLY A 208 -36.77 14.38 34.86
CA GLY A 208 -37.34 13.65 36.00
C GLY A 208 -38.76 14.09 36.40
N PRO A 209 -39.32 13.53 37.48
CA PRO A 209 -40.74 13.63 37.81
C PRO A 209 -41.22 15.04 38.18
N ARG A 210 -40.29 15.93 38.53
CA ARG A 210 -40.56 17.34 38.88
C ARG A 210 -40.10 18.33 37.79
N ALA A 211 -39.64 17.83 36.65
CA ALA A 211 -39.15 18.66 35.56
C ALA A 211 -40.30 19.46 34.93
N ILE A 212 -40.14 20.77 34.86
CA ILE A 212 -41.08 21.67 34.17
C ILE A 212 -40.27 22.48 33.16
N VAL A 213 -40.45 22.20 31.88
CA VAL A 213 -39.87 22.99 30.78
C VAL A 213 -40.98 23.83 30.18
N GLN A 214 -40.88 25.16 30.25
CA GLN A 214 -41.96 26.02 29.75
C GLN A 214 -41.99 26.10 28.22
N ASN A 215 -40.83 26.03 27.56
CA ASN A 215 -40.72 26.09 26.10
C ASN A 215 -40.36 24.71 25.51
N ASN A 216 -39.42 24.66 24.58
CA ASN A 216 -39.14 23.49 23.74
C ASN A 216 -38.04 22.61 24.32
N VAL A 217 -38.07 21.35 23.93
CA VAL A 217 -37.03 20.37 24.23
C VAL A 217 -36.44 19.87 22.93
N VAL A 218 -35.15 20.12 22.71
CA VAL A 218 -34.43 19.71 21.49
C VAL A 218 -33.31 18.75 21.86
N VAL A 219 -33.33 17.55 21.28
CA VAL A 219 -32.27 16.55 21.46
C VAL A 219 -31.73 16.15 20.09
N VAL A 220 -30.43 16.32 19.88
CA VAL A 220 -29.76 16.01 18.61
C VAL A 220 -28.80 14.84 18.82
N GLY A 221 -29.07 13.69 18.21
CA GLY A 221 -28.17 12.54 18.21
C GLY A 221 -27.93 11.85 19.57
N GLY A 222 -28.84 11.99 20.54
CA GLY A 222 -28.78 11.33 21.85
C GLY A 222 -30.16 10.94 22.38
N PRO A 223 -30.26 10.02 23.37
CA PRO A 223 -31.56 9.54 23.85
C PRO A 223 -32.27 10.56 24.76
N LEU A 224 -33.58 10.73 24.58
CA LEU A 224 -34.45 11.46 25.50
C LEU A 224 -35.16 10.49 26.47
N ARG A 225 -34.95 10.65 27.78
CA ARG A 225 -35.67 9.92 28.82
C ARG A 225 -36.58 10.86 29.58
N ARG A 226 -37.89 10.72 29.38
CA ARG A 226 -38.89 11.54 30.05
C ARG A 226 -39.64 10.72 31.09
N ASP A 227 -39.62 11.19 32.33
CA ASP A 227 -40.47 10.67 33.39
C ASP A 227 -41.94 11.09 33.17
N PRO A 228 -42.95 10.25 33.48
CA PRO A 228 -44.36 10.60 33.35
C PRO A 228 -44.78 11.89 34.09
N GLY A 229 -44.07 12.26 35.16
CA GLY A 229 -44.31 13.51 35.90
C GLY A 229 -43.82 14.78 35.20
N ALA A 230 -42.94 14.67 34.19
CA ALA A 230 -42.34 15.81 33.51
C ALA A 230 -43.35 16.57 32.63
N ARG A 231 -43.42 17.89 32.80
CA ARG A 231 -44.29 18.80 32.04
C ARG A 231 -43.45 19.61 31.06
N ILE A 232 -43.85 19.59 29.79
CA ILE A 232 -43.20 20.33 28.70
C ILE A 232 -44.30 21.21 28.09
N GLY A 233 -44.09 22.51 28.08
CA GLY A 233 -45.06 23.50 27.58
C GLY A 233 -45.00 23.69 26.07
N GLY A 234 -43.84 23.45 25.45
CA GLY A 234 -43.62 23.54 24.01
C GLY A 234 -43.48 22.18 23.32
N GLU A 235 -42.80 22.19 22.17
CA GLU A 235 -42.61 21.01 21.33
C GLU A 235 -41.37 20.19 21.74
N ILE A 236 -41.41 18.89 21.44
CA ILE A 236 -40.28 17.98 21.60
C ILE A 236 -39.73 17.67 20.20
N GLN A 237 -38.50 18.09 19.93
CA GLN A 237 -37.80 17.81 18.68
C GLN A 237 -36.61 16.89 18.93
N GLU A 238 -36.76 15.63 18.55
CA GLU A 238 -35.67 14.66 18.53
C GLU A 238 -35.12 14.58 17.10
N ILE A 239 -33.97 15.20 16.89
CA ILE A 239 -33.28 15.19 15.60
C ILE A 239 -32.29 14.03 15.64
N GLY A 240 -32.77 12.86 15.25
CA GLY A 240 -31.93 11.70 14.99
C GLY A 240 -31.00 11.98 13.80
N ILE A 241 -29.70 11.74 13.97
CA ILE A 241 -28.77 11.73 12.85
C ILE A 241 -29.10 10.46 12.04
N GLY A 242 -29.76 10.68 10.90
CA GLY A 242 -30.27 9.71 9.92
C GLY A 242 -29.93 8.22 10.07
N ALA A 243 -30.99 7.43 10.17
CA ALA A 243 -31.08 6.01 9.82
C ALA A 243 -30.26 5.01 10.67
N ILE A 244 -30.50 5.00 11.99
CA ILE A 244 -30.43 3.76 12.77
C ILE A 244 -31.64 3.73 13.71
N ASP A 245 -32.56 2.81 13.44
CA ASP A 245 -33.73 2.53 14.28
C ASP A 245 -33.30 1.69 15.50
N PHE A 246 -33.12 2.35 16.65
CA PHE A 246 -32.65 1.72 17.90
C PHE A 246 -33.80 1.15 18.76
N GLY A 247 -35.05 1.11 18.27
CA GLY A 247 -36.23 0.70 19.05
C GLY A 247 -36.38 -0.82 19.27
N ARG A 248 -35.63 -1.65 18.53
CA ARG A 248 -35.56 -3.11 18.69
C ARG A 248 -34.13 -3.64 18.80
N TRP A 249 -33.18 -2.76 19.10
CA TRP A 249 -31.78 -3.11 19.26
C TRP A 249 -31.48 -3.35 20.73
N ASP A 250 -31.57 -4.62 21.14
CA ASP A 250 -31.13 -5.08 22.45
C ASP A 250 -29.66 -4.67 22.67
N TRP A 251 -29.46 -3.70 23.56
CA TRP A 251 -28.15 -3.20 23.96
C TRP A 251 -27.52 -4.14 24.99
N SER A 252 -27.47 -5.44 24.68
CA SER A 252 -26.49 -6.34 25.29
C SER A 252 -25.13 -6.07 24.64
N MET A 253 -24.58 -4.89 24.94
CA MET A 253 -23.19 -4.52 24.67
C MET A 253 -22.26 -5.40 25.52
N ASN A 254 -22.20 -6.68 25.19
CA ASN A 254 -21.06 -7.51 25.50
C ASN A 254 -19.95 -7.06 24.53
N PRO A 255 -18.82 -6.48 24.98
CA PRO A 255 -17.69 -6.18 24.10
C PRO A 255 -17.19 -7.44 23.34
N LEU A 256 -17.47 -8.63 23.89
CA LEU A 256 -17.28 -9.92 23.23
C LEU A 256 -18.17 -10.15 22.00
N SER A 257 -19.39 -9.58 21.96
CA SER A 257 -20.33 -9.73 20.84
C SER A 257 -20.05 -8.74 19.71
N MET A 258 -19.52 -7.55 20.01
CA MET A 258 -19.03 -6.60 18.99
C MET A 258 -17.73 -7.11 18.38
N TRP A 259 -16.85 -7.69 19.19
CA TRP A 259 -15.65 -8.39 18.70
C TRP A 259 -16.04 -9.63 17.90
N GLY A 260 -16.98 -10.45 18.40
CA GLY A 260 -17.52 -11.60 17.68
C GLY A 260 -18.21 -11.24 16.37
N GLY A 261 -19.06 -10.22 16.33
CA GLY A 261 -19.77 -9.77 15.12
C GLY A 261 -18.86 -9.12 14.09
N ALA A 262 -17.89 -8.30 14.53
CA ALA A 262 -16.88 -7.72 13.64
C ALA A 262 -15.90 -8.78 13.11
N MET A 263 -15.53 -9.76 13.94
CA MET A 263 -14.66 -10.88 13.58
C MET A 263 -15.38 -11.88 12.68
N VAL A 264 -16.67 -12.13 12.90
CA VAL A 264 -17.51 -12.95 12.01
C VAL A 264 -17.69 -12.24 10.66
N GLY A 265 -18.00 -10.95 10.66
CA GLY A 265 -18.09 -10.15 9.43
C GLY A 265 -16.79 -10.10 8.64
N SER A 266 -15.64 -9.90 9.31
CA SER A 266 -14.32 -9.92 8.67
C SER A 266 -13.91 -11.32 8.22
N ALA A 267 -14.28 -12.38 8.95
CA ALA A 267 -14.08 -13.76 8.54
C ALA A 267 -14.90 -14.11 7.30
N PHE A 268 -16.19 -13.75 7.25
CA PHE A 268 -17.00 -13.91 6.03
C PHE A 268 -16.40 -13.12 4.85
N ALA A 269 -15.90 -11.91 5.09
CA ALA A 269 -15.22 -11.13 4.07
C ALA A 269 -13.90 -11.78 3.60
N LEU A 270 -13.15 -12.42 4.50
CA LEU A 270 -11.94 -13.18 4.18
C LEU A 270 -12.30 -14.43 3.36
N VAL A 271 -13.27 -15.22 3.81
CA VAL A 271 -13.76 -16.42 3.11
C VAL A 271 -14.27 -16.07 1.71
N GLY A 272 -15.05 -14.99 1.58
CA GLY A 272 -15.50 -14.50 0.27
C GLY A 272 -14.34 -14.08 -0.63
N THR A 273 -13.28 -13.49 -0.06
CA THR A 273 -12.07 -13.13 -0.82
C THR A 273 -11.30 -14.37 -1.26
N LEU A 274 -11.11 -15.34 -0.37
CA LEU A 274 -10.45 -16.61 -0.67
C LEU A 274 -11.20 -17.38 -1.75
N ALA A 275 -12.53 -17.47 -1.65
CA ALA A 275 -13.38 -18.09 -2.66
C ALA A 275 -13.23 -17.38 -4.01
N ARG A 276 -13.26 -16.03 -4.03
CA ARG A 276 -13.02 -15.24 -5.23
C ARG A 276 -11.63 -15.49 -5.84
N VAL A 277 -10.57 -15.53 -5.02
CA VAL A 277 -9.21 -15.84 -5.49
C VAL A 277 -9.15 -17.25 -6.06
N ALA A 278 -9.75 -18.24 -5.38
CA ALA A 278 -9.79 -19.62 -5.86
C ALA A 278 -10.52 -19.73 -7.22
N ILE A 279 -11.66 -19.06 -7.37
CA ILE A 279 -12.40 -18.99 -8.64
C ILE A 279 -11.55 -18.32 -9.72
N LEU A 280 -10.89 -17.19 -9.41
CA LEU A 280 -10.00 -16.51 -10.36
C LEU A 280 -8.82 -17.40 -10.78
N CYS A 281 -8.20 -18.12 -9.85
CA CYS A 281 -7.14 -19.08 -10.15
C CYS A 281 -7.64 -20.22 -11.03
N LEU A 282 -8.84 -20.76 -10.76
CA LEU A 282 -9.45 -21.81 -11.57
C LEU A 282 -9.74 -21.33 -12.99
N LEU A 283 -10.35 -20.15 -13.13
CA LEU A 283 -10.62 -19.53 -14.42
C LEU A 283 -9.33 -19.20 -15.18
N ALA A 284 -8.31 -18.70 -14.48
CA ALA A 284 -7.01 -18.42 -15.06
C ALA A 284 -6.31 -19.69 -15.56
N ALA A 285 -6.34 -20.76 -14.76
CA ALA A 285 -5.82 -22.06 -15.17
C ALA A 285 -6.58 -22.61 -16.38
N LEU A 286 -7.90 -22.44 -16.43
CA LEU A 286 -8.72 -22.81 -17.59
C LEU A 286 -8.31 -22.01 -18.84
N VAL A 287 -8.08 -20.70 -18.72
CA VAL A 287 -7.60 -19.87 -19.83
C VAL A 287 -6.24 -20.33 -20.35
N VAL A 288 -5.29 -20.62 -19.45
CA VAL A 288 -3.97 -21.15 -19.82
C VAL A 288 -4.11 -22.53 -20.48
N LEU A 289 -5.04 -23.37 -20.01
CA LEU A 289 -5.32 -24.68 -20.58
C LEU A 289 -5.89 -24.58 -22.01
N LEU A 290 -6.82 -23.65 -22.25
CA LEU A 290 -7.49 -23.49 -23.54
C LEU A 290 -6.64 -22.75 -24.59
N GLY A 291 -5.72 -21.88 -24.16
CA GLY A 291 -5.07 -20.92 -25.05
C GLY A 291 -3.69 -20.47 -24.59
N ARG A 292 -2.84 -21.40 -24.14
CA ARG A 292 -1.48 -21.12 -23.66
C ARG A 292 -0.69 -20.16 -24.56
N GLU A 293 -0.65 -20.42 -25.87
CA GLU A 293 0.06 -19.56 -26.83
C GLU A 293 -0.48 -18.13 -26.86
N TYR A 294 -1.80 -17.95 -26.75
CA TYR A 294 -2.41 -16.61 -26.71
C TYR A 294 -2.02 -15.85 -25.44
N VAL A 295 -1.97 -16.54 -24.30
CA VAL A 295 -1.55 -15.96 -23.01
C VAL A 295 -0.07 -15.58 -23.03
N GLU A 296 0.79 -16.45 -23.55
CA GLU A 296 2.24 -16.19 -23.67
C GLU A 296 2.53 -15.01 -24.62
N GLN A 297 1.84 -14.95 -25.77
CA GLN A 297 1.95 -13.82 -26.70
C GLN A 297 1.44 -12.52 -26.08
N ALA A 298 0.30 -12.54 -25.39
CA ALA A 298 -0.21 -11.38 -24.67
C ALA A 298 0.74 -10.92 -23.56
N ALA A 299 1.34 -11.85 -22.81
CA ALA A 299 2.26 -11.58 -21.72
C ALA A 299 3.56 -10.96 -22.25
N ALA A 300 4.11 -11.47 -23.36
CA ALA A 300 5.28 -10.91 -24.03
C ALA A 300 5.02 -9.48 -24.53
N ARG A 301 3.81 -9.15 -24.97
CA ARG A 301 3.45 -7.79 -25.40
C ARG A 301 3.33 -6.83 -24.22
N ALA A 302 2.67 -7.26 -23.15
CA ALA A 302 2.64 -6.52 -21.88
C ALA A 302 4.06 -6.32 -21.30
N ALA A 303 5.05 -7.07 -21.81
CA ALA A 303 6.44 -7.00 -21.40
C ALA A 303 7.27 -5.87 -21.92
N VAL A 304 7.12 -5.61 -23.20
CA VAL A 304 7.95 -4.63 -23.86
C VAL A 304 7.54 -3.23 -23.42
N GLU A 305 6.23 -2.97 -23.28
CA GLU A 305 5.71 -1.62 -23.01
C GLU A 305 4.51 -1.62 -22.04
N PRO A 306 4.70 -1.95 -20.75
CA PRO A 306 3.60 -2.07 -19.79
C PRO A 306 2.81 -0.76 -19.62
N LEU A 307 3.51 0.39 -19.67
CA LEU A 307 2.88 1.70 -19.55
C LEU A 307 2.00 2.04 -20.76
N LYS A 308 2.43 1.67 -21.98
CA LYS A 308 1.61 1.89 -23.18
C LYS A 308 0.41 0.96 -23.21
N ALA A 309 0.59 -0.31 -22.84
CA ALA A 309 -0.53 -1.24 -22.68
C ALA A 309 -1.54 -0.75 -21.64
N GLY A 310 -1.07 -0.29 -20.48
CA GLY A 310 -1.93 0.32 -19.46
C GLY A 310 -2.66 1.57 -19.94
N ALA A 311 -1.94 2.49 -20.61
CA ALA A 311 -2.54 3.72 -21.14
C ALA A 311 -3.60 3.44 -22.21
N ILE A 312 -3.35 2.47 -23.11
CA ILE A 312 -4.30 2.06 -24.15
C ILE A 312 -5.51 1.35 -23.52
N GLY A 313 -5.29 0.50 -22.51
CA GLY A 313 -6.36 -0.14 -21.76
C GLY A 313 -7.25 0.87 -21.04
N LEU A 314 -6.63 1.86 -20.38
CA LEU A 314 -7.34 2.94 -19.69
C LEU A 314 -8.09 3.83 -20.70
N LEU A 315 -7.47 4.21 -21.82
CA LEU A 315 -8.13 4.97 -22.89
C LEU A 315 -9.30 4.20 -23.48
N ALA A 316 -9.14 2.89 -23.72
CA ALA A 316 -10.20 2.03 -24.21
C ALA A 316 -11.35 1.96 -23.20
N GLN A 317 -11.07 1.77 -21.92
CA GLN A 317 -12.10 1.72 -20.88
C GLN A 317 -12.80 3.08 -20.70
N LEU A 318 -12.04 4.18 -20.71
CA LEU A 318 -12.54 5.54 -20.59
C LEU A 318 -13.44 5.95 -21.76
N LEU A 319 -13.13 5.50 -22.99
CA LEU A 319 -13.95 5.77 -24.17
C LEU A 319 -15.12 4.78 -24.30
N PHE A 320 -14.90 3.51 -23.98
CA PHE A 320 -15.91 2.46 -24.11
C PHE A 320 -17.02 2.59 -23.08
N LEU A 321 -16.72 2.94 -21.82
CA LEU A 321 -17.72 3.08 -20.77
C LEU A 321 -18.82 4.12 -21.10
N PRO A 322 -18.52 5.37 -21.49
CA PRO A 322 -19.55 6.34 -21.85
C PRO A 322 -20.30 5.93 -23.12
N VAL A 323 -19.61 5.37 -24.12
CA VAL A 323 -20.26 4.86 -25.35
C VAL A 323 -21.22 3.72 -25.02
N LEU A 324 -20.83 2.80 -24.12
CA LEU A 324 -21.68 1.71 -23.65
C LEU A 324 -22.91 2.25 -22.93
N ILE A 325 -22.74 3.23 -22.02
CA ILE A 325 -23.86 3.87 -21.31
C ILE A 325 -24.81 4.55 -22.29
N ILE A 326 -24.29 5.35 -23.23
CA ILE A 326 -25.10 6.01 -24.26
C ILE A 326 -25.85 4.96 -25.11
N THR A 327 -25.16 3.89 -25.51
CA THR A 327 -25.77 2.79 -26.28
C THR A 327 -26.89 2.11 -25.50
N ILE A 328 -26.69 1.84 -24.21
CA ILE A 328 -27.72 1.28 -23.32
C ILE A 328 -28.92 2.24 -23.24
N VAL A 329 -28.69 3.53 -23.00
CA VAL A 329 -29.76 4.53 -22.89
C VAL A 329 -30.55 4.61 -24.20
N VAL A 330 -29.88 4.68 -25.35
CA VAL A 330 -30.52 4.68 -26.67
C VAL A 330 -31.32 3.39 -26.88
N MET A 331 -30.76 2.23 -26.55
CA MET A 331 -31.44 0.93 -26.64
C MET A 331 -32.69 0.87 -25.77
N VAL A 332 -32.65 1.39 -24.55
CA VAL A 332 -33.79 1.42 -23.63
C VAL A 332 -34.90 2.34 -24.16
N ILE A 333 -34.55 3.47 -24.79
CA ILE A 333 -35.54 4.41 -25.34
C ILE A 333 -36.17 3.88 -26.64
N THR A 334 -35.44 3.08 -27.41
CA THR A 334 -35.95 2.52 -28.67
C THR A 334 -36.78 1.25 -28.46
N ILE A 335 -37.95 1.16 -29.10
CA ILE A 335 -38.78 -0.07 -29.10
C ILE A 335 -38.00 -1.28 -29.65
N VAL A 336 -37.18 -1.06 -30.69
CA VAL A 336 -36.30 -2.09 -31.29
C VAL A 336 -35.17 -2.49 -30.34
N GLY A 337 -34.80 -1.64 -29.38
CA GLY A 337 -33.68 -1.91 -28.48
C GLY A 337 -34.02 -2.79 -27.29
N ILE A 338 -35.30 -2.92 -26.91
CA ILE A 338 -35.73 -3.85 -25.86
C ILE A 338 -35.30 -5.31 -26.15
N PRO A 339 -35.55 -5.90 -27.34
CA PRO A 339 -35.04 -7.23 -27.64
C PRO A 339 -33.51 -7.27 -27.74
N LEU A 340 -32.86 -6.20 -28.20
CA LEU A 340 -31.39 -6.14 -28.28
C LEU A 340 -30.73 -5.95 -26.90
N LEU A 341 -31.47 -5.46 -25.90
CA LEU A 341 -31.01 -5.35 -24.51
C LEU A 341 -30.59 -6.71 -23.95
N ILE A 342 -31.23 -7.80 -24.41
CA ILE A 342 -30.88 -9.18 -24.04
C ILE A 342 -29.45 -9.53 -24.49
N LEU A 343 -28.91 -8.89 -25.53
CA LEU A 343 -27.54 -9.13 -26.02
C LEU A 343 -26.47 -8.47 -25.13
N ILE A 344 -26.82 -7.43 -24.38
CA ILE A 344 -25.89 -6.69 -23.53
C ILE A 344 -25.17 -7.56 -22.48
N PRO A 345 -25.84 -8.42 -21.69
CA PRO A 345 -25.13 -9.31 -20.78
C PRO A 345 -24.13 -10.23 -21.49
N PHE A 346 -24.42 -10.69 -22.71
CA PHE A 346 -23.47 -11.48 -23.51
C PHE A 346 -22.27 -10.66 -23.97
N MET A 347 -22.48 -9.39 -24.34
CA MET A 347 -21.40 -8.45 -24.67
C MET A 347 -20.50 -8.18 -23.46
N ILE A 348 -21.09 -7.95 -22.28
CA ILE A 348 -20.34 -7.76 -21.02
C ILE A 348 -19.57 -9.04 -20.67
N LEU A 349 -20.18 -10.21 -20.85
CA LEU A 349 -19.51 -11.50 -20.63
C LEU A 349 -18.32 -11.68 -21.57
N GLY A 350 -18.47 -11.38 -22.87
CA GLY A 350 -17.37 -11.42 -23.83
C GLY A 350 -16.23 -10.47 -23.45
N LEU A 351 -16.56 -9.25 -23.00
CA LEU A 351 -15.60 -8.28 -22.48
C LEU A 351 -14.87 -8.81 -21.24
N ALA A 352 -15.62 -9.43 -20.31
CA ALA A 352 -15.06 -10.02 -19.09
C ALA A 352 -14.12 -11.18 -19.41
N LEU A 353 -14.43 -12.01 -20.41
CA LEU A 353 -13.53 -13.07 -20.89
C LEU A 353 -12.26 -12.48 -21.50
N ILE A 354 -12.34 -11.46 -22.36
CA ILE A 354 -11.15 -10.78 -22.91
C ILE A 354 -10.30 -10.18 -21.79
N GLY A 355 -10.94 -9.51 -20.83
CA GLY A 355 -10.28 -8.97 -19.65
C GLY A 355 -9.61 -10.05 -18.81
N LEU A 356 -10.26 -11.20 -18.63
CA LEU A 356 -9.73 -12.35 -17.91
C LEU A 356 -8.47 -12.86 -18.60
N VAL A 357 -8.48 -13.08 -19.92
CA VAL A 357 -7.27 -13.52 -20.64
C VAL A 357 -6.16 -12.48 -20.52
N GLY A 358 -6.49 -11.19 -20.63
CA GLY A 358 -5.53 -10.11 -20.39
C GLY A 358 -4.92 -10.13 -18.98
N PHE A 359 -5.75 -10.28 -17.95
CA PHE A 359 -5.32 -10.38 -16.56
C PHE A 359 -4.41 -11.59 -16.34
N THR A 360 -4.76 -12.75 -16.91
CA THR A 360 -3.93 -13.97 -16.81
C THR A 360 -2.55 -13.78 -17.41
N ALA A 361 -2.42 -13.03 -18.52
CA ALA A 361 -1.14 -12.73 -19.12
C ALA A 361 -0.25 -11.85 -18.22
N VAL A 362 -0.85 -10.85 -17.56
CA VAL A 362 -0.15 -10.02 -16.56
C VAL A 362 0.27 -10.87 -15.37
N ALA A 363 -0.63 -11.70 -14.84
CA ALA A 363 -0.35 -12.58 -13.72
C ALA A 363 0.76 -13.59 -14.05
N TYR A 364 0.70 -14.26 -15.20
CA TYR A 364 1.76 -15.16 -15.65
C TYR A 364 3.12 -14.49 -15.67
N ARG A 365 3.19 -13.25 -16.18
CA ARG A 365 4.45 -12.49 -16.21
C ARG A 365 4.95 -12.11 -14.82
N VAL A 366 4.08 -11.65 -13.93
CA VAL A 366 4.44 -11.37 -12.53
C VAL A 366 4.96 -12.64 -11.86
N GLY A 367 4.29 -13.77 -12.10
CA GLY A 367 4.71 -15.09 -11.61
C GLY A 367 6.05 -15.53 -12.15
N LEU A 368 6.35 -15.26 -13.42
CA LEU A 368 7.65 -15.58 -14.02
C LEU A 368 8.77 -14.76 -13.38
N HIS A 369 8.55 -13.46 -13.18
CA HIS A 369 9.49 -12.60 -12.47
C HIS A 369 9.74 -13.08 -11.04
N LEU A 370 8.70 -13.56 -10.33
CA LEU A 370 8.83 -14.14 -9.00
C LEU A 370 9.62 -15.46 -9.03
N ALA A 371 9.26 -16.38 -9.91
CA ALA A 371 9.90 -17.69 -10.02
C ALA A 371 11.40 -17.58 -10.29
N LEU A 372 11.80 -16.64 -11.17
CA LEU A 372 13.20 -16.38 -11.48
C LEU A 372 13.97 -15.75 -10.31
N ARG A 373 13.32 -14.93 -9.48
CA ARG A 373 13.95 -14.32 -8.29
C ARG A 373 14.17 -15.32 -7.17
N ILE A 374 13.27 -16.29 -7.02
CA ILE A 374 13.30 -17.29 -5.95
C ILE A 374 14.03 -18.57 -6.41
N GLY A 375 14.27 -18.74 -7.71
CA GLY A 375 14.90 -19.94 -8.28
C GLY A 375 13.96 -21.14 -8.38
N TRP A 376 12.65 -20.90 -8.47
CA TRP A 376 11.66 -21.95 -8.67
C TRP A 376 11.61 -22.40 -10.14
N SER A 377 11.26 -23.66 -10.37
CA SER A 377 11.10 -24.19 -11.73
C SER A 377 9.94 -23.50 -12.44
N THR A 378 10.16 -23.14 -13.71
CA THR A 378 9.17 -22.51 -14.60
C THR A 378 8.53 -23.52 -15.55
N ASP A 379 8.77 -24.81 -15.30
CA ASP A 379 8.32 -25.93 -16.14
C ASP A 379 6.79 -26.06 -16.18
N ASN A 380 6.11 -25.55 -15.15
CA ASN A 380 4.66 -25.59 -15.04
C ASN A 380 4.02 -24.20 -15.15
N PRO A 381 3.48 -23.81 -16.32
CA PRO A 381 2.84 -22.51 -16.54
C PRO A 381 1.66 -22.22 -15.61
N TYR A 382 0.96 -23.28 -15.14
CA TYR A 382 -0.16 -23.13 -14.23
C TYR A 382 0.31 -22.63 -12.86
N LEU A 383 1.38 -23.21 -12.31
CA LEU A 383 1.96 -22.80 -11.04
C LEU A 383 2.55 -21.39 -11.13
N THR A 384 3.18 -21.06 -12.26
CA THR A 384 3.67 -19.70 -12.51
C THR A 384 2.52 -18.69 -12.51
N THR A 385 1.42 -18.99 -13.21
CA THR A 385 0.25 -18.10 -13.26
C THR A 385 -0.40 -17.93 -11.89
N VAL A 386 -0.64 -19.03 -11.17
CA VAL A 386 -1.22 -19.00 -9.82
C VAL A 386 -0.34 -18.23 -8.85
N GLY A 387 0.99 -18.45 -8.89
CA GLY A 387 1.94 -17.68 -8.08
C GLY A 387 1.87 -16.19 -8.37
N GLY A 388 1.73 -15.81 -9.64
CA GLY A 388 1.54 -14.42 -10.03
C GLY A 388 0.23 -13.80 -9.54
N ILE A 389 -0.88 -14.54 -9.60
CA ILE A 389 -2.18 -14.10 -9.04
C ILE A 389 -2.05 -13.88 -7.53
N LEU A 390 -1.42 -14.82 -6.81
CA LEU A 390 -1.21 -14.71 -5.38
C LEU A 390 -0.36 -13.48 -5.01
N VAL A 391 0.68 -13.17 -5.79
CA VAL A 391 1.48 -11.96 -5.59
C VAL A 391 0.66 -10.70 -5.85
N LEU A 392 -0.08 -10.63 -6.95
CA LEU A 392 -0.93 -9.48 -7.29
C LEU A 392 -1.99 -9.20 -6.23
N LEU A 393 -2.61 -10.26 -5.70
CA LEU A 393 -3.66 -10.15 -4.68
C LEU A 393 -3.10 -10.15 -3.24
N SER A 394 -1.80 -10.35 -3.05
CA SER A 394 -1.19 -10.39 -1.71
C SER A 394 -1.49 -9.16 -0.86
N PRO A 395 -1.47 -7.90 -1.37
CA PRO A 395 -1.77 -6.74 -0.52
C PRO A 395 -3.23 -6.71 -0.07
N ALA A 396 -4.16 -7.14 -0.95
CA ALA A 396 -5.58 -7.24 -0.62
C ALA A 396 -5.85 -8.36 0.40
N LEU A 397 -5.19 -9.52 0.25
CA LEU A 397 -5.28 -10.63 1.20
C LEU A 397 -4.71 -10.22 2.56
N LEU A 398 -3.55 -9.56 2.59
CA LEU A 398 -2.93 -9.08 3.82
C LEU A 398 -3.84 -8.08 4.54
N ALA A 399 -4.48 -7.17 3.81
CA ALA A 399 -5.44 -6.23 4.38
C ALA A 399 -6.66 -6.94 5.02
N ARG A 400 -7.16 -8.02 4.41
CA ARG A 400 -8.24 -8.82 4.99
C ARG A 400 -7.80 -9.60 6.23
N ILE A 401 -6.58 -10.12 6.24
CA ILE A 401 -5.99 -10.80 7.42
C ILE A 401 -5.79 -9.81 8.57
N VAL A 402 -5.28 -8.61 8.30
CA VAL A 402 -5.15 -7.55 9.31
C VAL A 402 -6.52 -7.12 9.84
N GLY A 403 -7.53 -7.05 8.97
CA GLY A 403 -8.93 -6.82 9.38
C GLY A 403 -9.52 -7.92 10.27
N LEU A 404 -8.97 -9.15 10.24
CA LEU A 404 -9.39 -10.26 11.09
C LEU A 404 -8.96 -10.08 12.55
N SER A 405 -7.90 -9.30 12.80
CA SER A 405 -7.39 -9.02 14.15
C SER A 405 -8.39 -8.25 15.03
N GLY A 406 -9.46 -7.70 14.42
CA GLY A 406 -10.49 -6.94 15.12
C GLY A 406 -10.01 -5.60 15.67
N PHE A 407 -8.75 -5.23 15.43
CA PHE A 407 -8.22 -3.93 15.83
C PHE A 407 -8.53 -2.90 14.73
N PRO A 408 -9.28 -1.83 15.05
CA PRO A 408 -9.61 -0.79 14.09
C PRO A 408 -8.39 0.13 13.86
N ILE A 409 -7.36 -0.36 13.16
CA ILE A 409 -6.25 0.46 12.67
C ILE A 409 -6.72 1.24 11.42
N PHE A 410 -7.71 2.13 11.61
CA PHE A 410 -8.48 2.76 10.52
C PHE A 410 -7.66 3.42 9.41
N PRO A 411 -6.48 4.05 9.63
CA PRO A 411 -5.69 4.58 8.51
C PRO A 411 -4.89 3.48 7.80
N VAL A 412 -4.26 2.56 8.52
CA VAL A 412 -3.33 1.57 7.96
C VAL A 412 -4.07 0.52 7.13
N THR A 413 -5.16 -0.03 7.68
CA THR A 413 -5.97 -1.04 6.97
C THR A 413 -6.61 -0.43 5.73
N GLY A 414 -7.07 0.82 5.81
CA GLY A 414 -7.64 1.55 4.66
C GLY A 414 -6.64 1.72 3.52
N ILE A 415 -5.42 2.17 3.82
CA ILE A 415 -4.35 2.33 2.82
C ILE A 415 -4.00 0.98 2.17
N LEU A 416 -3.92 -0.10 2.95
CA LEU A 416 -3.58 -1.42 2.44
C LEU A 416 -4.67 -1.99 1.52
N VAL A 417 -5.95 -1.84 1.90
CA VAL A 417 -7.09 -2.18 1.04
C VAL A 417 -7.05 -1.37 -0.25
N PHE A 418 -6.88 -0.05 -0.14
CA PHE A 418 -6.84 0.84 -1.30
C PHE A 418 -5.71 0.45 -2.26
N THR A 419 -4.51 0.22 -1.73
CA THR A 419 -3.34 -0.19 -2.52
C THR A 419 -3.59 -1.51 -3.23
N GLY A 420 -4.17 -2.51 -2.54
CA GLY A 420 -4.53 -3.79 -3.14
C GLY A 420 -5.54 -3.65 -4.28
N VAL A 421 -6.59 -2.84 -4.07
CA VAL A 421 -7.60 -2.57 -5.11
C VAL A 421 -7.00 -1.84 -6.30
N MET A 422 -6.11 -0.87 -6.07
CA MET A 422 -5.43 -0.14 -7.15
C MET A 422 -4.51 -1.04 -7.97
N ILE A 423 -3.71 -1.89 -7.33
CA ILE A 423 -2.85 -2.86 -8.03
C ILE A 423 -3.69 -3.82 -8.86
N GLU A 424 -4.80 -4.31 -8.30
CA GLU A 424 -5.69 -5.20 -9.03
C GLU A 424 -6.32 -4.50 -10.24
N TYR A 425 -6.83 -3.29 -10.06
CA TYR A 425 -7.40 -2.48 -11.14
C TYR A 425 -6.37 -2.21 -12.26
N LEU A 426 -5.13 -1.89 -11.89
CA LEU A 426 -4.01 -1.72 -12.82
C LEU A 426 -3.73 -3.01 -13.60
N ALA A 427 -3.77 -4.17 -12.94
CA ALA A 427 -3.58 -5.46 -13.62
C ALA A 427 -4.68 -5.74 -14.65
N TRP A 428 -5.94 -5.48 -14.30
CA TRP A 428 -7.07 -5.62 -15.24
C TRP A 428 -6.97 -4.66 -16.43
N THR A 429 -6.62 -3.39 -16.19
CA THR A 429 -6.49 -2.37 -17.26
C THR A 429 -5.32 -2.67 -18.20
N ILE A 430 -4.14 -3.02 -17.68
CA ILE A 430 -2.99 -3.43 -18.48
C ILE A 430 -3.32 -4.71 -19.27
N GLY A 431 -3.99 -5.67 -18.62
CA GLY A 431 -4.45 -6.90 -19.25
C GLY A 431 -5.36 -6.61 -20.45
N PHE A 432 -6.37 -5.77 -20.26
CA PHE A 432 -7.31 -5.38 -21.31
C PHE A 432 -6.61 -4.65 -22.47
N GLY A 433 -5.68 -3.75 -22.16
CA GLY A 433 -4.89 -3.03 -23.17
C GLY A 433 -3.95 -3.92 -23.98
N SER A 434 -3.40 -4.98 -23.39
CA SER A 434 -2.56 -5.95 -24.12
C SER A 434 -3.36 -6.70 -25.19
N MET A 435 -4.62 -7.04 -24.89
CA MET A 435 -5.54 -7.66 -25.85
C MET A 435 -5.98 -6.70 -26.97
N ALA A 436 -6.23 -5.44 -26.64
CA ALA A 436 -6.51 -4.43 -27.65
C ALA A 436 -5.32 -4.28 -28.62
N LEU A 437 -4.10 -4.22 -28.09
CA LEU A 437 -2.87 -4.13 -28.88
C LEU A 437 -2.65 -5.35 -29.81
N LEU A 438 -3.00 -6.55 -29.35
CA LEU A 438 -2.92 -7.76 -30.17
C LEU A 438 -3.82 -7.66 -31.41
N ARG A 439 -5.03 -7.13 -31.27
CA ARG A 439 -5.98 -6.97 -32.38
C ARG A 439 -5.52 -5.94 -33.41
N PHE A 440 -4.87 -4.86 -32.99
CA PHE A 440 -4.45 -3.77 -33.90
C PHE A 440 -3.06 -3.97 -34.52
N SER A 441 -2.31 -4.98 -34.06
CA SER A 441 -0.97 -5.25 -34.59
C SER A 441 -1.04 -6.18 -35.80
N ARG A 442 -0.69 -5.65 -36.97
CA ARG A 442 -0.54 -6.48 -38.18
C ARG A 442 0.60 -7.51 -37.97
N PRO A 443 0.45 -8.76 -38.45
CA PRO A 443 1.56 -9.70 -38.52
C PRO A 443 2.71 -9.03 -39.27
N ARG A 444 3.91 -9.00 -38.68
CA ARG A 444 5.10 -8.60 -39.45
C ARG A 444 5.29 -9.67 -40.54
N PRO A 445 5.45 -9.30 -41.82
CA PRO A 445 5.84 -10.27 -42.83
C PRO A 445 7.15 -10.94 -42.40
N PRO A 446 7.32 -12.25 -42.64
CA PRO A 446 8.59 -12.90 -42.39
C PRO A 446 9.69 -12.15 -43.16
N LEU A 447 10.80 -11.90 -42.49
CA LEU A 447 11.97 -11.23 -43.10
C LEU A 447 12.37 -11.99 -44.37
N PRO A 448 12.44 -11.35 -45.56
CA PRO A 448 13.02 -11.98 -46.73
C PRO A 448 14.52 -12.13 -46.48
N GLY A 449 14.99 -13.33 -46.15
CA GLY A 449 16.41 -13.54 -45.90
C GLY A 449 16.87 -14.87 -45.31
N ALA A 450 15.99 -15.82 -44.99
CA ALA A 450 16.43 -17.18 -44.67
C ALA A 450 16.33 -18.08 -45.92
N ILE A 451 17.16 -17.77 -46.92
CA ILE A 451 17.51 -18.75 -47.95
C ILE A 451 18.28 -19.85 -47.23
N VAL A 452 17.62 -20.99 -47.03
CA VAL A 452 18.24 -22.23 -46.59
C VAL A 452 19.19 -22.66 -47.70
N THR A 453 20.48 -22.38 -47.55
CA THR A 453 21.52 -23.01 -48.37
C THR A 453 21.62 -24.46 -47.92
N THR A 454 20.83 -25.34 -48.53
CA THR A 454 21.11 -26.78 -48.51
C THR A 454 22.38 -26.99 -49.33
N ALA A 455 23.52 -27.16 -48.65
CA ALA A 455 24.72 -27.70 -49.27
C ALA A 455 24.49 -29.19 -49.54
N SER A 456 24.50 -29.53 -50.83
CA SER A 456 24.62 -30.88 -51.39
C SER A 456 26.00 -31.45 -51.17
#